data_AF-A0A8I1KJ75-F1
#
_entry.id   AF-A0A8I1KJ75-F1
#
_cell.length_a   1.000
_cell.length_b   1.000
_cell.length_c   1.000
_cell.angle_alpha   90.00
_cell.angle_beta   90.00
_cell.angle_gamma   90.00
#
_symmetry.space_group_name_H-M   'P 1'
#
loop_
_entity.id
_entity.type
_entity.pdbx_description
1 polymer ?
#
loop_
_entity_poly.entity_id
_entity_poly.type
_entity_poly.pdbx_seq_one_letter_code
_entity_poly.pdbx_strand_id
1 'polypeptide(L)'
;MSGPKVVRIVTREEILALCNGHLARLGAAIRCYEDLCRAKGLASENELLLVRERHAAIVALLAEEKFLDLQKRAPELIQWLESDRDFRSKKAAERAVAARHSLDRARKFASDLLRKERNLPAILSAQLKDVECGVVGDPGKANAILAEAFAKSSHAPETDRVDIAGAAAAYGDGSPSERMEDWIARQPPIKDDEQEVSELLSELALEMGEEFARPYREQWTSLSTDTGAGLGLRRQSLTVEVRAALKEARERRTLAEELVALSAEWSSLTHASAPWPDVAAPVDLAEIAKQARASVSEEYRRKQAEARRRAVLNTLATLGYEVREGLMTALAENGSVVLRKSANPDYGVEVVSPGKGDRLAFRTVAFGDALSPRNKTRDTDAESAWCSDLEHLKKRVLAEAGHIVIERAVPVGAEPVKVVGAENSSRQSAPEIRQSNRKVRPIR
;
A
#
# COMPACT_ATOMS: atom_id res chain seq x y z
N MET A 1 -24.56 9.75 36.98
CA MET A 1 -23.46 10.18 36.08
C MET A 1 -24.02 11.03 34.91
N SER A 2 -24.47 12.27 35.15
CA SER A 2 -25.14 13.12 34.13
C SER A 2 -24.85 14.63 34.23
N GLY A 3 -23.59 15.03 34.14
CA GLY A 3 -23.18 16.37 33.74
C GLY A 3 -22.72 16.36 32.27
N PRO A 4 -21.92 17.34 31.81
CA PRO A 4 -21.42 17.38 30.44
C PRO A 4 -20.74 16.08 30.00
N LYS A 5 -21.06 15.61 28.79
CA LYS A 5 -20.48 14.38 28.23
C LYS A 5 -19.80 14.63 26.91
N VAL A 6 -18.63 14.05 26.73
CA VAL A 6 -17.91 14.04 25.45
C VAL A 6 -17.91 12.61 24.93
N VAL A 7 -18.38 12.44 23.70
CA VAL A 7 -18.52 11.13 23.07
C VAL A 7 -17.91 11.12 21.68
N ARG A 8 -17.39 9.95 21.28
CA ARG A 8 -17.02 9.62 19.91
C ARG A 8 -18.09 8.69 19.35
N ILE A 9 -18.69 9.07 18.22
CA ILE A 9 -19.73 8.28 17.54
C ILE A 9 -19.13 7.75 16.24
N VAL A 10 -19.19 6.44 16.05
CA VAL A 10 -18.85 5.79 14.79
C VAL A 10 -20.14 5.30 14.17
N THR A 11 -20.43 5.77 12.96
CA THR A 11 -21.67 5.44 12.24
C THR A 11 -21.47 4.25 11.29
N ARG A 12 -22.56 3.59 10.87
CA ARG A 12 -22.51 2.58 9.81
C ARG A 12 -21.95 3.13 8.52
N GLU A 13 -22.36 4.33 8.16
CA GLU A 13 -21.90 5.03 6.95
C GLU A 13 -20.37 5.22 6.97
N GLU A 14 -19.81 5.57 8.14
CA GLU A 14 -18.36 5.65 8.35
C GLU A 14 -17.65 4.31 8.17
N ILE A 15 -18.21 3.23 8.74
CA ILE A 15 -17.66 1.88 8.62
C ILE A 15 -17.69 1.41 7.16
N LEU A 16 -18.82 1.61 6.47
CA LEU A 16 -18.99 1.24 5.06
C LEU A 16 -18.08 2.05 4.14
N ALA A 17 -17.92 3.35 4.38
CA ALA A 17 -17.00 4.18 3.61
C ALA A 17 -15.56 3.68 3.73
N LEU A 18 -15.11 3.33 4.95
CA LEU A 18 -13.79 2.74 5.17
C LEU A 18 -13.63 1.39 4.47
N CYS A 19 -14.62 0.49 4.58
CA CYS A 19 -14.57 -0.81 3.92
C CYS A 19 -14.50 -0.67 2.39
N ASN A 20 -15.31 0.22 1.80
CA ASN A 20 -15.29 0.48 0.37
C ASN A 20 -13.94 1.08 -0.08
N GLY A 21 -13.35 1.98 0.72
CA GLY A 21 -11.99 2.48 0.46
C GLY A 21 -10.94 1.37 0.45
N HIS A 22 -10.97 0.47 1.43
CA HIS A 22 -10.08 -0.70 1.45
C HIS A 22 -10.26 -1.60 0.23
N LEU A 23 -11.50 -1.88 -0.18
CA LEU A 23 -11.79 -2.67 -1.38
C LEU A 23 -11.30 -1.98 -2.65
N ALA A 24 -11.47 -0.65 -2.76
CA ALA A 24 -11.00 0.12 -3.91
C ALA A 24 -9.47 0.08 -4.03
N ARG A 25 -8.75 0.23 -2.91
CA ARG A 25 -7.29 0.08 -2.84
C ARG A 25 -6.85 -1.32 -3.20
N LEU A 26 -7.51 -2.35 -2.67
CA LEU A 26 -7.18 -3.74 -2.96
C LEU A 26 -7.39 -4.06 -4.45
N GLY A 27 -8.52 -3.63 -5.02
CA GLY A 27 -8.78 -3.80 -6.45
C GLY A 27 -7.75 -3.10 -7.33
N ALA A 28 -7.26 -1.92 -6.93
CA ALA A 28 -6.17 -1.23 -7.61
C ALA A 28 -4.85 -2.01 -7.53
N ALA A 29 -4.47 -2.48 -6.34
CA ALA A 29 -3.25 -3.26 -6.14
C ALA A 29 -3.25 -4.56 -6.96
N ILE A 30 -4.39 -5.25 -7.03
CA ILE A 30 -4.53 -6.47 -7.84
C ILE A 30 -4.36 -6.17 -9.33
N ARG A 31 -4.94 -5.07 -9.85
CA ARG A 31 -4.73 -4.69 -11.26
C ARG A 31 -3.25 -4.43 -11.56
N CYS A 32 -2.58 -3.61 -10.75
CA CYS A 32 -1.16 -3.35 -10.90
C CYS A 32 -0.32 -4.64 -10.86
N TYR A 33 -0.64 -5.55 -9.92
CA TYR A 33 0.02 -6.84 -9.79
C TYR A 33 -0.20 -7.72 -11.03
N GLU A 34 -1.44 -7.85 -11.51
CA GLU A 34 -1.77 -8.65 -12.69
C GLU A 34 -1.11 -8.09 -13.96
N ASP A 35 -1.14 -6.78 -14.17
CA ASP A 35 -0.55 -6.12 -15.33
C ASP A 35 0.97 -6.35 -15.38
N LEU A 36 1.64 -6.21 -14.23
CA LEU A 36 3.07 -6.50 -14.10
C LEU A 36 3.37 -7.98 -14.36
N CYS A 37 2.61 -8.90 -13.76
CA CYS A 37 2.83 -10.33 -13.91
C CYS A 37 2.63 -10.78 -15.36
N ARG A 38 1.64 -10.23 -16.07
CA ARG A 38 1.40 -10.51 -17.49
C ARG A 38 2.48 -9.92 -18.38
N ALA A 39 2.81 -8.64 -18.21
CA ALA A 39 3.80 -7.95 -19.02
C ALA A 39 5.18 -8.62 -18.95
N LYS A 40 5.53 -9.18 -17.78
CA LYS A 40 6.83 -9.80 -17.52
C LYS A 40 6.80 -11.34 -17.50
N GLY A 41 5.64 -11.95 -17.72
CA GLY A 41 5.48 -13.42 -17.68
C GLY A 41 5.86 -14.06 -16.34
N LEU A 42 5.59 -13.38 -15.22
CA LEU A 42 6.03 -13.80 -13.87
C LEU A 42 5.05 -14.75 -13.15
N ALA A 43 3.83 -14.87 -13.64
CA ALA A 43 2.80 -15.73 -13.06
C ALA A 43 2.00 -16.43 -14.15
N SER A 44 1.49 -17.62 -13.82
CA SER A 44 0.53 -18.36 -14.62
C SER A 44 -0.89 -17.82 -14.43
N GLU A 45 -1.78 -18.05 -15.41
CA GLU A 45 -3.18 -17.60 -15.29
C GLU A 45 -3.91 -18.28 -14.10
N ASN A 46 -3.52 -19.51 -13.74
CA ASN A 46 -4.07 -20.20 -12.57
C ASN A 46 -3.71 -19.49 -11.26
N GLU A 47 -2.48 -18.98 -11.13
CA GLU A 47 -2.08 -18.20 -9.96
C GLU A 47 -2.84 -16.88 -9.88
N LEU A 48 -3.03 -16.19 -11.01
CA LEU A 48 -3.82 -14.95 -11.07
C LEU A 48 -5.30 -15.20 -10.69
N LEU A 49 -5.86 -16.34 -11.09
CA LEU A 49 -7.21 -16.74 -10.72
C LEU A 49 -7.35 -16.89 -9.20
N LEU A 50 -6.38 -17.52 -8.52
CA LEU A 50 -6.39 -17.64 -7.05
C LEU A 50 -6.38 -16.27 -6.35
N VAL A 51 -5.67 -15.28 -6.91
CA VAL A 51 -5.68 -13.90 -6.38
C VAL A 51 -7.08 -13.28 -6.52
N ARG A 52 -7.75 -13.48 -7.67
CA ARG A 52 -9.13 -13.02 -7.89
C ARG A 52 -10.14 -13.70 -6.96
N GLU A 53 -9.97 -14.99 -6.69
CA GLU A 53 -10.81 -15.71 -5.72
C GLU A 53 -10.64 -15.17 -4.30
N ARG A 54 -9.39 -14.90 -3.88
CA ARG A 54 -9.11 -14.25 -2.58
C ARG A 54 -9.77 -12.87 -2.49
N HIS A 55 -9.71 -12.09 -3.57
CA HIS A 55 -10.39 -10.80 -3.66
C HIS A 55 -11.91 -10.94 -3.53
N ALA A 56 -12.52 -11.86 -4.28
CA ALA A 56 -13.96 -12.12 -4.21
C ALA A 56 -14.40 -12.53 -2.79
N ALA A 57 -13.60 -13.37 -2.11
CA ALA A 57 -13.86 -13.75 -0.73
C ALA A 57 -13.78 -12.56 0.25
N ILE A 58 -12.91 -11.58 0.02
CA ILE A 58 -12.84 -10.36 0.84
C ILE A 58 -14.03 -9.44 0.54
N VAL A 59 -14.44 -9.32 -0.73
CA VAL A 59 -15.64 -8.57 -1.11
C VAL A 59 -16.89 -9.15 -0.46
N ALA A 60 -17.01 -10.48 -0.39
CA ALA A 60 -18.14 -11.16 0.26
C ALA A 60 -18.31 -10.81 1.75
N LEU A 61 -17.22 -10.48 2.46
CA LEU A 61 -17.27 -10.06 3.87
C LEU A 61 -18.11 -8.79 4.08
N LEU A 62 -18.22 -7.93 3.06
CA LEU A 62 -19.07 -6.74 3.12
C LEU A 62 -20.56 -7.11 3.20
N ALA A 63 -20.98 -8.11 2.42
CA ALA A 63 -22.37 -8.61 2.43
C ALA A 63 -22.70 -9.39 3.71
N GLU A 64 -21.70 -10.05 4.30
CA GLU A 64 -21.81 -10.74 5.59
C GLU A 64 -21.70 -9.80 6.81
N GLU A 65 -21.57 -8.48 6.59
CA GLU A 65 -21.35 -7.46 7.64
C GLU A 65 -20.12 -7.71 8.53
N LYS A 66 -19.14 -8.47 8.05
CA LYS A 66 -17.87 -8.77 8.73
C LYS A 66 -16.84 -7.65 8.48
N PHE A 67 -17.19 -6.43 8.87
CA PHE A 67 -16.41 -5.23 8.56
C PHE A 67 -14.98 -5.27 9.14
N LEU A 68 -14.81 -5.80 10.36
CA LEU A 68 -13.51 -5.90 11.00
C LEU A 68 -12.57 -6.88 10.28
N ASP A 69 -13.11 -8.00 9.79
CA ASP A 69 -12.32 -8.98 9.05
C ASP A 69 -11.91 -8.43 7.69
N LEU A 70 -12.80 -7.68 7.02
CA LEU A 70 -12.48 -6.99 5.77
C LEU A 70 -11.37 -5.95 5.98
N GLN A 71 -11.49 -5.10 7.01
CA GLN A 71 -10.50 -4.05 7.32
C GLN A 71 -9.11 -4.62 7.67
N LYS A 72 -9.02 -5.88 8.11
CA LYS A 72 -7.74 -6.57 8.33
C LYS A 72 -7.22 -7.27 7.07
N ARG A 73 -8.07 -8.09 6.44
CA ARG A 73 -7.67 -8.95 5.33
C ARG A 73 -7.31 -8.18 4.07
N ALA A 74 -7.95 -7.03 3.81
CA ALA A 74 -7.64 -6.23 2.62
C ALA A 74 -6.20 -5.65 2.67
N PRO A 75 -5.77 -4.95 3.74
CA PRO A 75 -4.37 -4.55 3.91
C PRO A 75 -3.36 -5.71 3.89
N GLU A 76 -3.68 -6.82 4.55
CA GLU A 76 -2.82 -8.01 4.57
C GLU A 76 -2.59 -8.57 3.16
N LEU A 77 -3.63 -8.64 2.34
CA LEU A 77 -3.50 -9.11 0.95
C LEU A 77 -2.69 -8.11 0.10
N ILE A 78 -2.87 -6.80 0.29
CA ILE A 78 -2.04 -5.78 -0.39
C ILE A 78 -0.56 -5.98 -0.06
N GLN A 79 -0.24 -6.10 1.23
CA GLN A 79 1.14 -6.33 1.68
C GLN A 79 1.72 -7.64 1.13
N TRP A 80 0.90 -8.69 1.06
CA TRP A 80 1.30 -9.96 0.45
C TRP A 80 1.59 -9.80 -1.05
N LEU A 81 0.74 -9.08 -1.80
CA LEU A 81 0.95 -8.82 -3.23
C LEU A 81 2.26 -8.05 -3.49
N GLU A 82 2.54 -7.03 -2.70
CA GLU A 82 3.78 -6.25 -2.78
C GLU A 82 5.02 -7.14 -2.55
N SER A 83 4.96 -7.98 -1.51
CA SER A 83 6.07 -8.88 -1.14
C SER A 83 6.27 -10.00 -2.17
N ASP A 84 5.18 -10.60 -2.65
CA ASP A 84 5.21 -11.66 -3.66
C ASP A 84 5.75 -11.14 -4.99
N ARG A 85 5.35 -9.92 -5.39
CA ARG A 85 5.92 -9.24 -6.56
C ARG A 85 7.43 -9.08 -6.43
N ASP A 86 7.91 -8.52 -5.32
CA ASP A 86 9.35 -8.28 -5.13
C ASP A 86 10.13 -9.60 -5.14
N PHE A 87 9.56 -10.64 -4.54
CA PHE A 87 10.11 -11.99 -4.60
C PHE A 87 10.17 -12.53 -6.04
N ARG A 88 9.12 -12.37 -6.84
CA ARG A 88 9.07 -12.80 -8.24
C ARG A 88 10.02 -12.01 -9.13
N SER A 89 10.13 -10.69 -8.96
CA SER A 89 11.12 -9.84 -9.65
C SER A 89 12.53 -10.36 -9.39
N LYS A 90 12.87 -10.59 -8.11
CA LYS A 90 14.19 -11.12 -7.74
C LYS A 90 14.45 -12.51 -8.34
N LYS A 91 13.48 -13.42 -8.25
CA LYS A 91 13.60 -14.77 -8.84
C LYS A 91 13.76 -14.74 -10.35
N ALA A 92 13.09 -13.82 -11.03
CA ALA A 92 13.25 -13.62 -12.47
C ALA A 92 14.64 -13.07 -12.81
N ALA A 93 15.17 -12.13 -12.01
CA ALA A 93 16.54 -11.64 -12.16
C ALA A 93 17.57 -12.77 -11.98
N GLU A 94 17.46 -13.58 -10.92
CA GLU A 94 18.31 -14.75 -10.67
C GLU A 94 18.29 -15.73 -11.86
N ARG A 95 17.09 -16.02 -12.40
CA ARG A 95 16.93 -16.90 -13.59
C ARG A 95 17.57 -16.30 -14.84
N ALA A 96 17.42 -15.00 -15.07
CA ALA A 96 18.02 -14.31 -16.21
C ALA A 96 19.55 -14.34 -16.14
N VAL A 97 20.12 -14.16 -14.95
CA VAL A 97 21.57 -14.27 -14.69
C VAL A 97 22.05 -15.70 -14.93
N ALA A 98 21.37 -16.70 -14.37
CA ALA A 98 21.72 -18.10 -14.58
C ALA A 98 21.67 -18.50 -16.07
N ALA A 99 20.66 -18.02 -16.81
CA ALA A 99 20.53 -18.24 -18.24
C ALA A 99 21.70 -17.61 -19.01
N ARG A 100 22.07 -16.36 -18.69
CA ARG A 100 23.24 -15.68 -19.30
C ARG A 100 24.55 -16.44 -19.03
N HIS A 101 24.83 -16.78 -17.78
CA HIS A 101 26.03 -17.58 -17.46
C HIS A 101 26.03 -18.95 -18.16
N SER A 102 24.86 -19.60 -18.31
CA SER A 102 24.76 -20.84 -19.07
C SER A 102 25.14 -20.63 -20.53
N LEU A 103 24.65 -19.55 -21.16
CA LEU A 103 24.99 -19.21 -22.55
C LEU A 103 26.46 -18.85 -22.71
N ASP A 104 27.06 -18.12 -21.77
CA ASP A 104 28.48 -17.75 -21.85
C ASP A 104 29.40 -18.96 -21.66
N ARG A 105 29.04 -19.89 -20.75
CA ARG A 105 29.73 -21.18 -20.65
C ARG A 105 29.56 -21.99 -21.94
N ALA A 106 28.35 -22.02 -22.50
CA ALA A 106 28.07 -22.72 -23.74
C ALA A 106 28.92 -22.18 -24.91
N ARG A 107 29.06 -20.86 -25.04
CA ARG A 107 29.92 -20.20 -26.03
C ARG A 107 31.38 -20.61 -25.89
N LYS A 108 31.93 -20.52 -24.67
CA LYS A 108 33.31 -20.91 -24.37
C LYS A 108 33.57 -22.38 -24.72
N PHE A 109 32.63 -23.26 -24.33
CA PHE A 109 32.74 -24.70 -24.61
C PHE A 109 32.61 -25.01 -26.11
N ALA A 110 31.71 -24.33 -26.83
CA ALA A 110 31.58 -24.47 -28.28
C ALA A 110 32.87 -24.07 -29.01
N SER A 111 33.49 -22.95 -28.61
CA SER A 111 34.77 -22.50 -29.15
C SER A 111 35.89 -23.51 -28.90
N ASP A 112 35.96 -24.07 -27.69
CA ASP A 112 36.95 -25.10 -27.36
C ASP A 112 36.73 -26.40 -28.15
N LEU A 113 35.49 -26.85 -28.32
CA LEU A 113 35.17 -28.02 -29.15
C LEU A 113 35.53 -27.79 -30.61
N LEU A 114 35.16 -26.65 -31.18
CA LEU A 114 35.51 -26.28 -32.57
C LEU A 114 37.03 -26.22 -32.79
N ARG A 115 37.80 -25.84 -31.77
CA ARG A 115 39.25 -25.79 -31.83
C ARG A 115 39.92 -27.16 -31.70
N LYS A 116 39.38 -28.04 -30.84
CA LYS A 116 40.00 -29.33 -30.50
C LYS A 116 39.56 -30.47 -31.41
N GLU A 117 38.31 -30.48 -31.87
CA GLU A 117 37.72 -31.61 -32.59
C GLU A 117 37.67 -31.36 -34.10
N ARG A 118 38.46 -32.15 -34.86
CA ARG A 118 38.59 -32.00 -36.32
C ARG A 118 37.57 -32.81 -37.13
N ASN A 119 36.89 -33.79 -36.52
CA ASN A 119 36.00 -34.74 -37.21
C ASN A 119 34.51 -34.56 -36.88
N LEU A 120 34.06 -33.34 -36.59
CA LEU A 120 32.65 -33.06 -36.35
C LEU A 120 31.86 -33.01 -37.66
N PRO A 121 30.63 -33.56 -37.72
CA PRO A 121 29.75 -33.41 -38.88
C PRO A 121 29.50 -31.93 -39.22
N ALA A 122 29.46 -31.59 -40.51
CA ALA A 122 29.35 -30.21 -40.98
C ALA A 122 28.14 -29.44 -40.41
N ILE A 123 27.00 -30.12 -40.26
CA ILE A 123 25.76 -29.56 -39.68
C ILE A 123 25.98 -29.17 -38.20
N LEU A 124 26.65 -30.04 -37.44
CA LEU A 124 26.89 -29.83 -36.01
C LEU A 124 27.98 -28.76 -35.78
N SER A 125 28.99 -28.71 -36.65
CA SER A 125 29.97 -27.62 -36.66
C SER A 125 29.32 -26.26 -36.94
N ALA A 126 28.35 -26.19 -37.87
CA ALA A 126 27.58 -24.98 -38.11
C ALA A 126 26.75 -24.57 -36.87
N GLN A 127 26.05 -25.52 -36.25
CA GLN A 127 25.28 -25.27 -35.03
C GLN A 127 26.16 -24.83 -33.84
N LEU A 128 27.37 -25.39 -33.69
CA LEU A 128 28.32 -24.95 -32.67
C LEU A 128 28.85 -23.53 -32.94
N LYS A 129 29.06 -23.15 -34.21
CA LYS A 129 29.38 -21.76 -34.57
C LYS A 129 28.23 -20.82 -34.24
N ASP A 130 26.99 -21.24 -34.45
CA ASP A 130 25.81 -20.46 -34.06
C ASP A 130 25.74 -20.28 -32.53
N VAL A 131 26.13 -21.29 -31.74
CA VAL A 131 26.26 -21.18 -30.28
C VAL A 131 27.40 -20.24 -29.90
N GLU A 132 28.59 -20.40 -30.50
CA GLU A 132 29.79 -19.56 -30.26
C GLU A 132 29.52 -18.08 -30.59
N CYS A 133 28.92 -17.78 -31.73
CA CYS A 133 28.55 -16.44 -32.14
C CYS A 133 27.34 -15.89 -31.35
N GLY A 134 26.72 -16.70 -30.49
CA GLY A 134 25.61 -16.26 -29.64
C GLY A 134 24.28 -16.10 -30.35
N VAL A 135 24.11 -16.71 -31.52
CA VAL A 135 22.84 -16.74 -32.28
C VAL A 135 21.80 -17.58 -31.54
N VAL A 136 22.22 -18.63 -30.83
CA VAL A 136 21.35 -19.44 -29.98
C VAL A 136 21.13 -18.74 -28.63
N GLY A 137 20.00 -18.05 -28.49
CA GLY A 137 19.62 -17.33 -27.25
C GLY A 137 18.94 -18.18 -26.17
N ASP A 138 18.56 -19.43 -26.48
CA ASP A 138 17.93 -20.35 -25.53
C ASP A 138 18.99 -21.27 -24.90
N PRO A 139 19.24 -21.19 -23.58
CA PRO A 139 20.24 -22.03 -22.91
C PRO A 139 19.94 -23.52 -23.01
N GLY A 140 18.66 -23.93 -23.08
CA GLY A 140 18.27 -25.33 -23.25
C GLY A 140 18.71 -25.89 -24.60
N LYS A 141 18.48 -25.11 -25.68
CA LYS A 141 18.93 -25.47 -27.04
C LYS A 141 20.45 -25.46 -27.16
N ALA A 142 21.12 -24.44 -26.60
CA ALA A 142 22.58 -24.36 -26.63
C ALA A 142 23.22 -25.58 -25.93
N ASN A 143 22.72 -25.96 -24.75
CA ASN A 143 23.21 -27.13 -24.03
C ASN A 143 22.90 -28.45 -24.76
N ALA A 144 21.75 -28.57 -25.43
CA ALA A 144 21.43 -29.75 -26.24
C ALA A 144 22.38 -29.93 -27.43
N ILE A 145 22.71 -28.83 -28.14
CA ILE A 145 23.69 -28.84 -29.24
C ILE A 145 25.07 -29.27 -28.73
N LEU A 146 25.49 -28.75 -27.58
CA LEU A 146 26.78 -29.11 -26.97
C LEU A 146 26.83 -30.57 -26.51
N ALA A 147 25.74 -31.09 -25.95
CA ALA A 147 25.65 -32.49 -25.55
C ALA A 147 25.74 -33.42 -26.78
N GLU A 148 25.09 -33.07 -27.88
CA GLU A 148 25.18 -33.83 -29.14
C GLU A 148 26.60 -33.78 -29.73
N ALA A 149 27.24 -32.60 -29.72
CA ALA A 149 28.62 -32.43 -30.16
C ALA A 149 29.60 -33.26 -29.33
N PHE A 150 29.46 -33.23 -28.01
CA PHE A 150 30.30 -33.99 -27.11
C PHE A 150 30.10 -35.50 -27.28
N ALA A 151 28.86 -35.99 -27.43
CA ALA A 151 28.59 -37.40 -27.67
C ALA A 151 29.25 -37.92 -28.95
N LYS A 152 29.29 -37.10 -30.00
CA LYS A 152 29.90 -37.43 -31.29
C LYS A 152 31.42 -37.24 -31.32
N SER A 153 31.98 -36.35 -30.48
CA SER A 153 33.43 -36.22 -30.31
C SER A 153 34.03 -37.32 -29.42
N SER A 154 33.25 -37.85 -28.48
CA SER A 154 33.69 -38.89 -27.53
C SER A 154 33.84 -40.29 -28.13
N HIS A 155 33.68 -40.45 -29.45
CA HIS A 155 33.99 -41.72 -30.14
C HIS A 155 35.47 -41.76 -30.54
N ALA A 156 36.35 -41.88 -29.55
CA ALA A 156 37.71 -42.40 -29.74
C ALA A 156 37.69 -43.92 -29.55
N PRO A 157 38.50 -44.71 -30.30
CA PRO A 157 38.53 -46.16 -30.17
C PRO A 157 38.93 -46.57 -28.76
N GLU A 158 38.46 -47.74 -28.33
CA GLU A 158 38.56 -48.34 -26.99
C GLU A 158 40.00 -48.57 -26.47
N THR A 159 41.03 -48.02 -27.12
CA THR A 159 42.43 -48.38 -26.96
C THR A 159 43.30 -47.42 -26.13
N ASP A 160 42.80 -46.26 -25.68
CA ASP A 160 43.59 -45.35 -24.81
C ASP A 160 42.77 -44.86 -23.61
N ARG A 161 42.20 -45.79 -22.83
CA ARG A 161 41.91 -45.51 -21.43
C ARG A 161 43.25 -45.39 -20.69
N VAL A 162 43.76 -44.17 -20.57
CA VAL A 162 44.80 -43.87 -19.59
C VAL A 162 44.29 -44.37 -18.24
N ASP A 163 45.03 -45.29 -17.63
CA ASP A 163 44.72 -45.82 -16.31
C ASP A 163 44.95 -44.70 -15.26
N ILE A 164 43.92 -43.87 -15.07
CA ILE A 164 43.93 -42.77 -14.10
C ILE A 164 44.16 -43.32 -12.68
N ALA A 165 43.76 -44.57 -12.41
CA ALA A 165 44.03 -45.23 -11.13
C ALA A 165 45.53 -45.57 -10.98
N GLY A 166 46.18 -46.01 -12.05
CA GLY A 166 47.62 -46.23 -12.09
C GLY A 166 48.46 -44.95 -11.95
N ALA A 167 48.02 -43.85 -12.55
CA ALA A 167 48.69 -42.55 -12.41
C ALA A 167 48.50 -41.94 -10.99
N ALA A 168 47.32 -42.10 -10.39
CA ALA A 168 47.06 -41.66 -9.02
C ALA A 168 47.89 -42.43 -7.96
N ALA A 169 48.15 -43.71 -8.20
CA ALA A 169 49.00 -44.53 -7.33
C ALA A 169 50.49 -44.15 -7.40
N ALA A 170 50.97 -43.63 -8.53
CA ALA A 170 52.37 -43.25 -8.73
C ALA A 170 52.77 -41.90 -8.09
N TYR A 171 51.79 -41.04 -7.77
CA TYR A 171 52.01 -39.69 -7.22
C TYR A 171 51.59 -39.53 -5.75
N GLY A 172 51.08 -40.58 -5.10
CA GLY A 172 50.74 -40.54 -3.68
C GLY A 172 51.96 -40.75 -2.78
N ASP A 173 52.66 -39.68 -2.39
CA ASP A 173 53.31 -39.72 -1.08
C ASP A 173 52.19 -39.80 -0.02
N GLY A 174 52.37 -40.60 1.04
CA GLY A 174 51.34 -40.95 2.01
C GLY A 174 50.77 -39.80 2.87
N SER A 175 50.86 -38.56 2.41
CA SER A 175 50.07 -37.45 2.95
C SER A 175 48.58 -37.71 2.67
N PRO A 176 47.68 -37.56 3.66
CA PRO A 176 46.25 -37.64 3.40
C PRO A 176 45.88 -36.54 2.41
N SER A 177 45.66 -36.93 1.15
CA SER A 177 45.14 -36.03 0.12
C SER A 177 43.80 -35.54 0.62
N GLU A 178 43.76 -34.27 1.02
CA GLU A 178 42.53 -33.59 1.35
C GLU A 178 41.61 -33.73 0.14
N ARG A 179 40.46 -34.40 0.31
CA ARG A 179 39.56 -34.62 -0.84
C ARG A 179 39.20 -33.25 -1.37
N MET A 180 39.22 -33.10 -2.70
CA MET A 180 38.88 -31.85 -3.37
C MET A 180 37.55 -31.26 -2.85
N GLU A 181 36.59 -32.12 -2.52
CA GLU A 181 35.31 -31.77 -1.89
C GLU A 181 35.46 -31.15 -0.50
N ASP A 182 36.33 -31.71 0.35
CA ASP A 182 36.62 -31.21 1.70
C ASP A 182 37.41 -29.89 1.66
N TRP A 183 38.28 -29.73 0.65
CA TRP A 183 38.99 -28.48 0.40
C TRP A 183 38.05 -27.39 -0.14
N ILE A 184 37.19 -27.71 -1.12
CA ILE A 184 36.16 -26.80 -1.65
C ILE A 184 35.19 -26.37 -0.55
N ALA A 185 34.78 -27.28 0.34
CA ALA A 185 33.88 -26.98 1.46
C ALA A 185 34.51 -26.08 2.54
N ARG A 186 35.85 -26.00 2.61
CA ARG A 186 36.59 -25.14 3.55
C ARG A 186 36.97 -23.79 2.96
N GLN A 187 36.86 -23.59 1.65
CA GLN A 187 37.02 -22.27 1.06
C GLN A 187 35.85 -21.38 1.51
N PRO A 188 36.10 -20.17 2.05
CA PRO A 188 35.02 -19.21 2.25
C PRO A 188 34.34 -18.98 0.90
N PRO A 189 33.00 -18.92 0.81
CA PRO A 189 32.33 -18.64 -0.45
C PRO A 189 32.85 -17.28 -0.91
N ILE A 190 33.66 -17.27 -1.96
CA ILE A 190 33.91 -16.05 -2.72
C ILE A 190 32.53 -15.68 -3.24
N LYS A 191 31.89 -14.70 -2.61
CA LYS A 191 30.75 -14.05 -3.24
C LYS A 191 31.31 -13.53 -4.56
N ASP A 192 30.85 -14.14 -5.64
CA ASP A 192 31.22 -13.70 -6.96
C ASP A 192 30.60 -12.31 -7.14
N ASP A 193 31.39 -11.26 -6.92
CA ASP A 193 30.98 -9.87 -7.08
C ASP A 193 30.34 -9.65 -8.47
N GLU A 194 30.74 -10.47 -9.46
CA GLU A 194 30.17 -10.49 -10.80
C GLU A 194 28.74 -11.04 -10.84
N GLN A 195 28.45 -12.11 -10.10
CA GLN A 195 27.11 -12.65 -9.99
C GLN A 195 26.19 -11.66 -9.27
N GLU A 196 26.64 -11.08 -8.15
CA GLU A 196 25.83 -10.13 -7.39
C GLU A 196 25.48 -8.88 -8.21
N VAL A 197 26.43 -8.30 -8.94
CA VAL A 197 26.14 -7.14 -9.80
C VAL A 197 25.26 -7.53 -10.99
N SER A 198 25.46 -8.72 -11.56
CA SER A 198 24.62 -9.21 -12.64
C SER A 198 23.16 -9.40 -12.22
N GLU A 199 22.91 -9.88 -10.99
CA GLU A 199 21.60 -9.97 -10.38
C GLU A 199 20.97 -8.58 -10.21
N LEU A 200 21.72 -7.62 -9.63
CA LEU A 200 21.25 -6.25 -9.43
C LEU A 200 20.91 -5.55 -10.75
N LEU A 201 21.74 -5.70 -11.79
CA LEU A 201 21.50 -5.13 -13.12
C LEU A 201 20.30 -5.77 -13.82
N SER A 202 20.10 -7.07 -13.64
CA SER A 202 18.93 -7.76 -14.21
C SER A 202 17.65 -7.35 -13.50
N GLU A 203 17.72 -7.14 -12.19
CA GLU A 203 16.59 -6.62 -11.43
C GLU A 203 16.27 -5.18 -11.81
N LEU A 204 17.28 -4.32 -11.95
CA LEU A 204 17.10 -2.94 -12.42
C LEU A 204 16.47 -2.90 -13.82
N ALA A 205 16.89 -3.79 -14.72
CA ALA A 205 16.32 -3.92 -16.05
C ALA A 205 14.86 -4.37 -16.02
N LEU A 206 14.48 -5.25 -15.09
CA LEU A 206 13.08 -5.63 -14.90
C LEU A 206 12.26 -4.44 -14.39
N GLU A 207 12.77 -3.67 -13.42
CA GLU A 207 12.01 -2.56 -12.83
C GLU A 207 11.88 -1.34 -13.75
N MET A 208 12.95 -0.95 -14.44
CA MET A 208 13.01 0.30 -15.25
C MET A 208 13.16 0.07 -16.76
N GLY A 209 13.31 -1.17 -17.21
CA GLY A 209 13.62 -1.53 -18.60
C GLY A 209 15.12 -1.63 -18.87
N GLU A 210 15.47 -2.38 -19.93
CA GLU A 210 16.88 -2.59 -20.30
C GLU A 210 17.58 -1.29 -20.74
N GLU A 211 16.85 -0.28 -21.24
CA GLU A 211 17.44 1.00 -21.62
C GLU A 211 18.07 1.75 -20.44
N PHE A 212 17.45 1.64 -19.26
CA PHE A 212 17.93 2.26 -18.03
C PHE A 212 19.10 1.48 -17.41
N ALA A 213 19.08 0.15 -17.52
CA ALA A 213 20.15 -0.70 -17.00
C ALA A 213 21.41 -0.75 -17.90
N ARG A 214 21.26 -0.44 -19.20
CA ARG A 214 22.33 -0.53 -20.20
C ARG A 214 23.61 0.25 -19.85
N PRO A 215 23.57 1.53 -19.41
CA PRO A 215 24.79 2.27 -19.09
C PRO A 215 25.61 1.60 -17.97
N TYR A 216 24.93 1.10 -16.93
CA TYR A 216 25.59 0.38 -15.83
C TYR A 216 26.17 -0.96 -16.30
N ARG A 217 25.47 -1.64 -17.23
CA ARG A 217 25.95 -2.89 -17.83
C ARG A 217 27.22 -2.67 -18.66
N GLU A 218 27.24 -1.63 -19.51
CA GLU A 218 28.40 -1.26 -20.32
C GLU A 218 29.60 -0.88 -19.44
N GLN A 219 29.36 -0.13 -18.36
CA GLN A 219 30.38 0.19 -17.36
C GLN A 219 30.93 -1.08 -16.69
N TRP A 220 30.06 -2.01 -16.28
CA TRP A 220 30.49 -3.28 -15.68
C TRP A 220 31.36 -4.10 -16.65
N THR A 221 30.94 -4.21 -17.91
CA THR A 221 31.72 -4.92 -18.94
C THR A 221 33.09 -4.28 -19.16
N SER A 222 33.18 -2.94 -19.19
CA SER A 222 34.48 -2.25 -19.33
C SER A 222 35.43 -2.53 -18.17
N LEU A 223 34.89 -2.65 -16.94
CA LEU A 223 35.66 -3.00 -15.73
C LEU A 223 36.04 -4.49 -15.69
N SER A 224 35.42 -5.35 -16.50
CA SER A 224 35.83 -6.75 -16.62
C SER A 224 37.12 -6.93 -17.43
N THR A 225 37.44 -5.95 -18.30
CA THR A 225 38.63 -5.96 -19.16
C THR A 225 39.82 -5.16 -18.61
N ASP A 226 39.62 -4.35 -17.57
CA ASP A 226 40.65 -3.52 -16.95
C ASP A 226 41.46 -4.31 -15.90
N THR A 227 42.78 -4.19 -15.92
CA THR A 227 43.71 -4.82 -14.95
C THR A 227 44.44 -3.80 -14.08
N GLY A 228 43.99 -2.54 -14.07
CA GLY A 228 44.63 -1.44 -13.33
C GLY A 228 44.50 -1.50 -11.81
N ALA A 229 45.43 -0.84 -11.12
CA ALA A 229 45.34 -0.63 -9.68
C ALA A 229 44.07 0.18 -9.33
N GLY A 230 43.27 -0.31 -8.37
CA GLY A 230 42.01 0.33 -7.95
C GLY A 230 40.73 -0.25 -8.59
N LEU A 231 40.82 -1.31 -9.39
CA LEU A 231 39.67 -2.00 -9.98
C LEU A 231 38.62 -2.40 -8.93
N GLY A 232 39.05 -2.95 -7.80
CA GLY A 232 38.15 -3.36 -6.72
C GLY A 232 37.31 -2.21 -6.17
N LEU A 233 37.91 -1.02 -5.99
CA LEU A 233 37.19 0.17 -5.51
C LEU A 233 36.18 0.68 -6.55
N ARG A 234 36.54 0.68 -7.84
CA ARG A 234 35.62 1.07 -8.91
C ARG A 234 34.43 0.13 -9.02
N ARG A 235 34.66 -1.19 -8.93
CA ARG A 235 33.60 -2.20 -8.90
C ARG A 235 32.67 -1.99 -7.70
N GLN A 236 33.22 -1.77 -6.51
CA GLN A 236 32.43 -1.48 -5.32
C GLN A 236 31.60 -0.20 -5.45
N SER A 237 32.17 0.87 -6.02
CA SER A 237 31.43 2.12 -6.30
C SER A 237 30.23 1.86 -7.22
N LEU A 238 30.45 1.16 -8.32
CA LEU A 238 29.39 0.81 -9.27
C LEU A 238 28.31 -0.06 -8.61
N THR A 239 28.68 -1.03 -7.78
CA THR A 239 27.71 -1.83 -7.02
C THR A 239 26.84 -0.96 -6.10
N VAL A 240 27.43 0.03 -5.43
CA VAL A 240 26.68 0.99 -4.58
C VAL A 240 25.73 1.83 -5.42
N GLU A 241 26.18 2.34 -6.57
CA GLU A 241 25.37 3.13 -7.49
C GLU A 241 24.17 2.33 -8.05
N VAL A 242 24.39 1.09 -8.49
CA VAL A 242 23.31 0.22 -9.00
C VAL A 242 22.31 -0.10 -7.88
N ARG A 243 22.77 -0.38 -6.66
CA ARG A 243 21.87 -0.58 -5.50
C ARG A 243 21.05 0.66 -5.19
N ALA A 244 21.66 1.85 -5.26
CA ALA A 244 20.96 3.11 -5.05
C ALA A 244 19.89 3.35 -6.13
N ALA A 245 20.25 3.15 -7.40
CA ALA A 245 19.34 3.28 -8.54
C ALA A 245 18.16 2.29 -8.44
N LEU A 246 18.43 1.04 -8.06
CA LEU A 246 17.38 0.03 -7.86
C LEU A 246 16.46 0.40 -6.69
N LYS A 247 17.02 0.93 -5.61
CA LYS A 247 16.23 1.41 -4.46
C LYS A 247 15.30 2.55 -4.89
N GLU A 248 15.81 3.55 -5.60
CA GLU A 248 15.03 4.67 -6.11
C GLU A 248 13.92 4.21 -7.08
N ALA A 249 14.24 3.29 -7.99
CA ALA A 249 13.26 2.70 -8.91
C ALA A 249 12.10 2.01 -8.17
N ARG A 250 12.41 1.22 -7.14
CA ARG A 250 11.40 0.57 -6.29
C ARG A 250 10.56 1.58 -5.52
N GLU A 251 11.19 2.59 -4.91
CA GLU A 251 10.49 3.66 -4.19
C GLU A 251 9.54 4.43 -5.11
N ARG A 252 10.01 4.80 -6.30
CA ARG A 252 9.19 5.47 -7.32
C ARG A 252 7.98 4.63 -7.72
N ARG A 253 8.17 3.33 -7.94
CA ARG A 253 7.08 2.38 -8.26
C ARG A 253 6.09 2.23 -7.09
N THR A 254 6.56 2.12 -5.86
CA THR A 254 5.67 2.05 -4.69
C THR A 254 4.83 3.31 -4.57
N LEU A 255 5.42 4.50 -4.77
CA LEU A 255 4.67 5.76 -4.79
C LEU A 255 3.66 5.82 -5.95
N ALA A 256 4.06 5.34 -7.13
CA ALA A 256 3.18 5.22 -8.30
C ALA A 256 1.93 4.39 -8.00
N GLU A 257 2.12 3.18 -7.48
CA GLU A 257 1.02 2.27 -7.13
C GLU A 257 0.15 2.81 -6.01
N GLU A 258 0.76 3.48 -5.02
CA GLU A 258 0.02 4.14 -3.96
C GLU A 258 -0.87 5.26 -4.52
N LEU A 259 -0.39 6.05 -5.48
CA LEU A 259 -1.22 7.07 -6.13
C LEU A 259 -2.40 6.45 -6.89
N VAL A 260 -2.19 5.32 -7.58
CA VAL A 260 -3.27 4.57 -8.23
C VAL A 260 -4.28 4.08 -7.20
N ALA A 261 -3.81 3.55 -6.06
CA ALA A 261 -4.66 3.08 -4.96
C ALA A 261 -5.47 4.23 -4.32
N LEU A 262 -4.83 5.37 -4.05
CA LEU A 262 -5.48 6.58 -3.54
C LEU A 262 -6.51 7.11 -4.54
N SER A 263 -6.24 6.99 -5.85
CA SER A 263 -7.17 7.45 -6.89
C SER A 263 -8.43 6.59 -6.94
N ALA A 264 -8.27 5.28 -6.79
CA ALA A 264 -9.38 4.34 -6.68
C ALA A 264 -10.20 4.60 -5.40
N GLU A 265 -9.52 4.83 -4.26
CA GLU A 265 -10.17 5.18 -2.99
C GLU A 265 -10.93 6.49 -3.09
N TRP A 266 -10.33 7.54 -3.67
CA TRP A 266 -10.98 8.82 -3.92
C TRP A 266 -12.22 8.68 -4.78
N SER A 267 -12.14 7.89 -5.85
CA SER A 267 -13.27 7.62 -6.75
C SER A 267 -14.40 6.90 -6.02
N SER A 268 -14.07 5.94 -5.13
CA SER A 268 -15.05 5.29 -4.27
C SER A 268 -15.69 6.25 -3.26
N LEU A 269 -14.91 7.22 -2.76
CA LEU A 269 -15.36 8.15 -1.75
C LEU A 269 -16.18 9.29 -2.33
N THR A 270 -15.83 9.82 -3.50
CA THR A 270 -16.40 11.05 -4.06
C THR A 270 -17.25 10.83 -5.31
N HIS A 271 -17.16 9.66 -5.93
CA HIS A 271 -17.69 9.37 -7.27
C HIS A 271 -17.15 10.30 -8.37
N ALA A 272 -16.01 10.95 -8.12
CA ALA A 272 -15.31 11.82 -9.06
C ALA A 272 -13.89 11.31 -9.32
N SER A 273 -13.30 11.75 -10.43
CA SER A 273 -11.88 11.49 -10.69
C SER A 273 -11.01 12.15 -9.63
N ALA A 274 -9.85 11.54 -9.38
CA ALA A 274 -8.82 12.13 -8.55
C ALA A 274 -8.35 13.48 -9.13
N PRO A 275 -8.12 14.50 -8.28
CA PRO A 275 -7.69 15.83 -8.71
C PRO A 275 -6.17 15.94 -8.93
N TRP A 276 -5.39 14.91 -8.61
CA TRP A 276 -3.94 14.89 -8.84
C TRP A 276 -3.59 14.30 -10.21
N PRO A 277 -2.44 14.69 -10.79
CA PRO A 277 -2.03 14.23 -12.11
C PRO A 277 -1.73 12.73 -12.13
N ASP A 278 -1.82 12.16 -13.33
CA ASP A 278 -1.40 10.78 -13.57
C ASP A 278 0.12 10.62 -13.41
N VAL A 279 0.53 9.42 -13.01
CA VAL A 279 1.88 9.06 -12.57
C VAL A 279 2.92 9.13 -13.70
N ALA A 280 2.47 9.23 -14.95
CA ALA A 280 3.32 9.23 -16.14
C ALA A 280 4.23 10.47 -16.28
N ALA A 281 3.99 11.55 -15.54
CA ALA A 281 4.76 12.79 -15.65
C ALA A 281 6.01 12.80 -14.75
N PRO A 282 7.11 13.50 -15.13
CA PRO A 282 8.29 13.70 -14.28
C PRO A 282 7.96 14.72 -13.18
N VAL A 283 7.15 14.30 -12.22
CA VAL A 283 6.73 15.11 -11.08
C VAL A 283 7.23 14.44 -9.80
N ASP A 284 7.39 15.24 -8.75
CA ASP A 284 7.70 14.74 -7.40
C ASP A 284 6.52 13.88 -6.89
N LEU A 285 6.59 12.57 -7.14
CA LEU A 285 5.57 11.61 -6.74
C LEU A 285 5.41 11.56 -5.22
N ALA A 286 6.46 11.86 -4.45
CA ALA A 286 6.39 11.82 -3.00
C ALA A 286 5.52 12.96 -2.46
N GLU A 287 5.68 14.16 -3.00
CA GLU A 287 4.85 15.31 -2.63
C GLU A 287 3.40 15.14 -3.13
N ILE A 288 3.18 14.62 -4.34
CA ILE A 288 1.82 14.30 -4.81
C ILE A 288 1.16 13.25 -3.92
N ALA A 289 1.86 12.16 -3.59
CA ALA A 289 1.31 11.10 -2.72
C ALA A 289 0.94 11.65 -1.35
N LYS A 290 1.76 12.54 -0.78
CA LYS A 290 1.46 13.23 0.47
C LYS A 290 0.20 14.11 0.36
N GLN A 291 0.06 14.89 -0.70
CA GLN A 291 -1.13 15.72 -0.93
C GLN A 291 -2.39 14.88 -1.18
N ALA A 292 -2.27 13.78 -1.92
CA ALA A 292 -3.36 12.83 -2.16
C ALA A 292 -3.84 12.17 -0.86
N ARG A 293 -2.92 11.68 -0.01
CA ARG A 293 -3.26 11.14 1.33
C ARG A 293 -3.99 12.17 2.18
N ALA A 294 -3.52 13.42 2.18
CA ALA A 294 -4.14 14.51 2.94
C ALA A 294 -5.56 14.78 2.45
N SER A 295 -5.76 14.85 1.12
CA SER A 295 -7.06 15.09 0.49
C SER A 295 -8.06 13.96 0.79
N VAL A 296 -7.65 12.69 0.64
CA VAL A 296 -8.48 11.53 0.98
C VAL A 296 -8.85 11.55 2.47
N SER A 297 -7.88 11.83 3.35
CA SER A 297 -8.12 11.91 4.79
C SER A 297 -9.09 13.04 5.16
N GLU A 298 -8.98 14.19 4.52
CA GLU A 298 -9.89 15.32 4.71
C GLU A 298 -11.31 15.00 4.26
N GLU A 299 -11.47 14.34 3.12
CA GLU A 299 -12.77 13.91 2.62
C GLU A 299 -13.45 12.88 3.52
N TYR A 300 -12.69 11.89 4.05
CA TYR A 300 -13.23 10.98 5.06
C TYR A 300 -13.73 11.74 6.28
N ARG A 301 -12.91 12.66 6.83
CA ARG A 301 -13.32 13.47 7.99
C ARG A 301 -14.59 14.26 7.71
N ARG A 302 -14.69 14.87 6.52
CA ARG A 302 -15.87 15.63 6.09
C ARG A 302 -17.13 14.76 6.10
N LYS A 303 -17.10 13.60 5.42
CA LYS A 303 -18.23 12.67 5.35
C LYS A 303 -18.59 12.06 6.70
N GLN A 304 -17.60 11.66 7.49
CA GLN A 304 -17.81 11.10 8.82
C GLN A 304 -18.45 12.11 9.76
N ALA A 305 -17.96 13.36 9.77
CA ALA A 305 -18.53 14.42 10.59
C ALA A 305 -19.99 14.72 10.19
N GLU A 306 -20.31 14.70 8.89
CA GLU A 306 -21.68 14.85 8.40
C GLU A 306 -22.58 13.69 8.85
N ALA A 307 -22.14 12.45 8.65
CA ALA A 307 -22.87 11.25 9.07
C ALA A 307 -23.16 11.25 10.59
N ARG A 308 -22.16 11.62 11.41
CA ARG A 308 -22.30 11.74 12.87
C ARG A 308 -23.33 12.80 13.26
N ARG A 309 -23.25 13.99 12.67
CA ARG A 309 -24.24 15.07 12.91
C ARG A 309 -25.65 14.61 12.55
N ARG A 310 -25.81 13.97 11.39
CA ARG A 310 -27.10 13.46 10.92
C ARG A 310 -27.68 12.40 11.87
N ALA A 311 -26.86 11.42 12.27
CA ALA A 311 -27.28 10.37 13.19
C ALA A 311 -27.76 10.92 14.55
N VAL A 312 -27.04 11.90 15.10
CA VAL A 312 -27.42 12.54 16.37
C VAL A 312 -28.70 13.34 16.23
N LEU A 313 -28.81 14.21 15.23
CA LEU A 313 -29.98 15.06 15.08
C LEU A 313 -31.24 14.23 14.77
N ASN A 314 -31.16 13.22 13.91
CA ASN A 314 -32.29 12.33 13.63
C ASN A 314 -32.75 11.57 14.88
N THR A 315 -31.80 11.16 15.72
CA THR A 315 -32.13 10.47 16.96
C THR A 315 -32.78 11.42 17.97
N LEU A 316 -32.24 12.62 18.13
CA LEU A 316 -32.82 13.64 19.02
C LEU A 316 -34.22 14.05 18.57
N ALA A 317 -34.48 14.18 17.27
CA ALA A 317 -35.81 14.42 16.73
C ALA A 317 -36.80 13.32 17.17
N THR A 318 -36.38 12.06 17.12
CA THR A 318 -37.22 10.91 17.51
C THR A 318 -37.47 10.87 19.02
N LEU A 319 -36.57 11.42 19.83
CA LEU A 319 -36.72 11.57 21.28
C LEU A 319 -37.57 12.80 21.68
N GLY A 320 -38.14 13.53 20.71
CA GLY A 320 -39.01 14.67 20.94
C GLY A 320 -38.27 15.99 21.15
N TYR A 321 -37.04 16.11 20.64
CA TYR A 321 -36.35 17.39 20.54
C TYR A 321 -36.71 18.10 19.23
N GLU A 322 -36.84 19.43 19.30
CA GLU A 322 -37.17 20.27 18.15
C GLU A 322 -35.97 20.40 17.21
N VAL A 323 -35.92 19.55 16.17
CA VAL A 323 -34.94 19.65 15.10
C VAL A 323 -35.54 20.37 13.90
N ARG A 324 -34.98 21.52 13.53
CA ARG A 324 -35.42 22.35 12.40
C ARG A 324 -34.49 22.22 11.21
N GLU A 325 -35.01 22.58 10.04
CA GLU A 325 -34.20 22.72 8.82
C GLU A 325 -33.06 23.73 9.05
N GLY A 326 -31.86 23.41 8.59
CA GLY A 326 -30.67 24.25 8.76
C GLY A 326 -29.84 23.99 10.03
N LEU A 327 -30.34 23.23 11.02
CA LEU A 327 -29.55 22.92 12.23
C LEU A 327 -28.31 22.07 11.96
N MET A 328 -28.32 21.22 10.91
CA MET A 328 -27.12 20.50 10.51
C MET A 328 -26.01 21.47 10.05
N THR A 329 -26.38 22.46 9.23
CA THR A 329 -25.48 23.49 8.70
C THR A 329 -25.01 24.39 9.82
N ALA A 330 -25.90 24.81 10.72
CA ALA A 330 -25.56 25.60 11.89
C ALA A 330 -24.57 24.85 12.82
N LEU A 331 -24.75 23.54 13.04
CA LEU A 331 -23.80 22.75 13.82
C LEU A 331 -22.44 22.61 13.12
N ALA A 332 -22.42 22.59 11.78
CA ALA A 332 -21.19 22.54 11.01
C ALA A 332 -20.42 23.88 11.01
N GLU A 333 -21.13 25.01 10.89
CA GLU A 333 -20.53 26.35 10.77
C GLU A 333 -20.24 26.99 12.15
N ASN A 334 -21.19 26.92 13.08
CA ASN A 334 -21.09 27.56 14.39
C ASN A 334 -20.46 26.67 15.45
N GLY A 335 -20.30 25.38 15.17
CA GLY A 335 -19.72 24.40 16.09
C GLY A 335 -20.61 24.03 17.29
N SER A 336 -21.78 24.65 17.45
CA SER A 336 -22.79 24.24 18.42
C SER A 336 -24.21 24.58 17.99
N VAL A 337 -25.17 23.78 18.48
CA VAL A 337 -26.61 24.03 18.36
C VAL A 337 -27.30 23.70 19.67
N VAL A 338 -28.38 24.42 19.97
CA VAL A 338 -29.21 24.19 21.15
C VAL A 338 -30.58 23.69 20.71
N LEU A 339 -30.99 22.54 21.26
CA LEU A 339 -32.24 21.87 20.94
C LEU A 339 -33.17 21.90 22.15
N ARG A 340 -34.42 22.32 21.96
CA ARG A 340 -35.45 22.31 23.00
C ARG A 340 -36.17 20.96 23.02
N LYS A 341 -36.55 20.47 24.21
CA LYS A 341 -37.39 19.27 24.34
C LYS A 341 -38.86 19.68 24.36
N SER A 342 -39.67 19.17 23.42
CA SER A 342 -41.08 19.59 23.32
C SER A 342 -41.90 19.23 24.56
N ALA A 343 -41.56 18.13 25.25
CA ALA A 343 -42.21 17.71 26.49
C ALA A 343 -41.82 18.54 27.73
N ASN A 344 -40.72 19.31 27.67
CA ASN A 344 -40.27 20.18 28.76
C ASN A 344 -39.59 21.43 28.17
N PRO A 345 -40.37 22.44 27.75
CA PRO A 345 -39.86 23.57 26.98
C PRO A 345 -38.89 24.47 27.75
N ASP A 346 -38.85 24.36 29.09
CA ASP A 346 -37.91 25.07 29.96
C ASP A 346 -36.48 24.52 29.86
N TYR A 347 -36.30 23.32 29.28
CA TYR A 347 -35.02 22.62 29.19
C TYR A 347 -34.73 22.09 27.79
N GLY A 348 -33.45 21.89 27.53
CA GLY A 348 -32.95 21.40 26.26
C GLY A 348 -31.55 20.83 26.38
N VAL A 349 -30.96 20.53 25.23
CA VAL A 349 -29.59 20.04 25.13
C VAL A 349 -28.83 20.85 24.11
N GLU A 350 -27.68 21.34 24.52
CA GLU A 350 -26.66 21.88 23.63
C GLU A 350 -25.80 20.73 23.10
N VAL A 351 -25.71 20.64 21.78
CA VAL A 351 -24.80 19.75 21.06
C VAL A 351 -23.67 20.61 20.53
N VAL A 352 -22.45 20.33 20.99
CA VAL A 352 -21.23 21.02 20.56
C VAL A 352 -20.39 20.03 19.76
N SER A 353 -19.95 20.45 18.58
CA SER A 353 -19.00 19.74 17.73
C SER A 353 -17.66 20.47 17.75
N PRO A 354 -16.81 20.26 18.77
CA PRO A 354 -15.52 20.94 18.85
C PRO A 354 -14.62 20.61 17.65
N GLY A 355 -14.08 21.64 17.01
CA GLY A 355 -13.07 21.52 15.96
C GLY A 355 -13.55 20.76 14.70
N LYS A 356 -12.79 19.76 14.26
CA LYS A 356 -13.01 19.03 12.98
C LYS A 356 -14.15 17.99 13.01
N GLY A 357 -14.97 17.95 14.06
CA GLY A 357 -16.16 17.08 14.11
C GLY A 357 -15.92 15.62 14.52
N ASP A 358 -14.78 15.33 15.16
CA ASP A 358 -14.46 13.98 15.63
C ASP A 358 -15.15 13.59 16.94
N ARG A 359 -15.52 14.59 17.74
CA ARG A 359 -16.15 14.41 19.04
C ARG A 359 -17.38 15.29 19.12
N LEU A 360 -18.38 14.81 19.85
CA LEU A 360 -19.55 15.60 20.21
C LEU A 360 -19.60 15.74 21.72
N ALA A 361 -19.79 16.98 22.18
CA ALA A 361 -20.05 17.28 23.56
C ALA A 361 -21.53 17.64 23.74
N PHE A 362 -22.13 17.07 24.76
CA PHE A 362 -23.52 17.29 25.11
C PHE A 362 -23.61 17.96 26.47
N ARG A 363 -24.45 18.97 26.58
CA ARG A 363 -24.72 19.67 27.84
C ARG A 363 -26.21 19.97 27.97
N THR A 364 -26.79 19.65 29.12
CA THR A 364 -28.14 20.10 29.46
C THR A 364 -28.15 21.61 29.60
N VAL A 365 -29.14 22.24 28.99
CA VAL A 365 -29.36 23.69 29.09
C VAL A 365 -30.75 23.98 29.61
N ALA A 366 -30.91 25.14 30.23
CA ALA A 366 -32.21 25.67 30.56
C ALA A 366 -32.48 26.99 29.84
N PHE A 367 -33.72 27.17 29.43
CA PHE A 367 -34.20 28.38 28.82
C PHE A 367 -34.79 29.29 29.90
N GLY A 368 -34.34 30.53 29.97
CA GLY A 368 -34.81 31.48 30.97
C GLY A 368 -33.88 32.66 31.11
N ASP A 369 -34.26 33.59 31.99
CA ASP A 369 -33.43 34.74 32.31
C ASP A 369 -32.34 34.35 33.33
N ALA A 370 -31.11 34.80 33.10
CA ALA A 370 -29.96 34.45 33.93
C ALA A 370 -30.07 34.96 35.38
N LEU A 371 -30.97 35.93 35.60
CA LEU A 371 -31.23 36.59 36.89
C LEU A 371 -32.34 35.92 37.72
N SER A 372 -33.07 34.95 37.16
CA SER A 372 -34.16 34.27 37.87
C SER A 372 -33.65 33.16 38.80
N PRO A 373 -34.19 33.01 40.03
CA PRO A 373 -33.77 31.95 40.95
C PRO A 373 -34.05 30.56 40.36
N ARG A 374 -33.01 29.74 40.24
CA ARG A 374 -33.05 28.41 39.62
C ARG A 374 -33.44 27.33 40.62
N ASN A 375 -34.24 26.36 40.18
CA ASN A 375 -34.60 25.20 40.98
C ASN A 375 -33.60 24.06 40.73
N LYS A 376 -32.69 23.83 41.69
CA LYS A 376 -31.66 22.78 41.60
C LYS A 376 -32.22 21.37 41.43
N THR A 377 -33.39 21.08 41.98
CA THR A 377 -34.05 19.78 41.83
C THR A 377 -34.47 19.58 40.39
N ARG A 378 -35.14 20.57 39.77
CA ARG A 378 -35.54 20.51 38.35
C ARG A 378 -34.34 20.40 37.40
N ASP A 379 -33.22 21.04 37.74
CA ASP A 379 -31.97 20.94 36.97
C ASP A 379 -31.38 19.52 37.02
N THR A 380 -31.38 18.92 38.21
CA THR A 380 -30.92 17.54 38.45
C THR A 380 -31.84 16.52 37.74
N ASP A 381 -33.15 16.77 37.74
CA ASP A 381 -34.14 15.94 37.04
C ASP A 381 -33.96 16.02 35.51
N ALA A 382 -33.75 17.22 34.97
CA ALA A 382 -33.50 17.44 33.55
C ALA A 382 -32.20 16.76 33.08
N GLU A 383 -31.14 16.85 33.88
CA GLU A 383 -29.91 16.11 33.64
C GLU A 383 -30.10 14.59 33.71
N SER A 384 -30.90 14.09 34.65
CA SER A 384 -31.21 12.66 34.76
C SER A 384 -32.01 12.15 33.55
N ALA A 385 -32.98 12.94 33.09
CA ALA A 385 -33.73 12.66 31.87
C ALA A 385 -32.83 12.58 30.63
N TRP A 386 -31.90 13.54 30.48
CA TRP A 386 -30.90 13.50 29.40
C TRP A 386 -30.05 12.23 29.43
N CYS A 387 -29.71 11.75 30.63
CA CYS A 387 -28.93 10.53 30.79
C CYS A 387 -29.64 9.31 30.19
N SER A 388 -30.96 9.22 30.37
CA SER A 388 -31.81 8.20 29.75
C SER A 388 -31.85 8.36 28.22
N ASP A 389 -32.06 9.59 27.74
CA ASP A 389 -32.10 9.92 26.31
C ASP A 389 -30.78 9.54 25.60
N LEU A 390 -29.63 9.74 26.26
CA LEU A 390 -28.33 9.32 25.75
C LEU A 390 -28.19 7.80 25.64
N GLU A 391 -28.75 7.03 26.57
CA GLU A 391 -28.78 5.57 26.46
C GLU A 391 -29.68 5.12 25.29
N HIS A 392 -30.77 5.83 25.00
CA HIS A 392 -31.57 5.60 23.80
C HIS A 392 -30.77 5.92 22.52
N LEU A 393 -30.02 7.03 22.50
CA LEU A 393 -29.12 7.36 21.39
C LEU A 393 -28.09 6.24 21.16
N LYS A 394 -27.45 5.77 22.23
CA LYS A 394 -26.49 4.66 22.17
C LYS A 394 -27.12 3.38 21.61
N LYS A 395 -28.30 2.99 22.11
CA LYS A 395 -29.03 1.82 21.62
C LYS A 395 -29.36 1.92 20.13
N ARG A 396 -29.77 3.10 19.66
CA ARG A 396 -30.09 3.33 18.25
C ARG A 396 -28.86 3.25 17.35
N VAL A 397 -27.77 3.91 17.72
CA VAL A 397 -26.51 3.82 16.96
C VAL A 397 -25.99 2.39 16.90
N LEU A 398 -26.13 1.62 18.00
CA LEU A 398 -25.81 0.19 18.02
C LEU A 398 -26.72 -0.65 17.11
N ALA A 399 -28.02 -0.36 17.07
CA ALA A 399 -28.98 -1.04 16.19
C ALA A 399 -28.66 -0.82 14.69
N GLU A 400 -28.05 0.31 14.36
CA GLU A 400 -27.56 0.62 13.02
C GLU A 400 -26.13 0.07 12.77
N ALA A 401 -25.60 -0.83 13.61
CA ALA A 401 -24.23 -1.36 13.52
C ALA A 401 -23.10 -0.31 13.70
N GLY A 402 -23.42 0.86 14.26
CA GLY A 402 -22.46 1.84 14.76
C GLY A 402 -22.08 1.59 16.22
N HIS A 403 -21.27 2.48 16.81
CA HIS A 403 -21.02 2.46 18.25
C HIS A 403 -20.72 3.86 18.81
N ILE A 404 -20.97 4.03 20.11
CA ILE A 404 -20.65 5.27 20.86
C ILE A 404 -19.68 4.96 21.98
N VAL A 405 -18.56 5.69 22.02
CA VAL A 405 -17.59 5.67 23.11
C VAL A 405 -17.72 6.95 23.92
N ILE A 406 -17.99 6.84 25.21
CA ILE A 406 -18.03 7.98 26.13
C ILE A 406 -16.60 8.21 26.64
N GLU A 407 -15.98 9.33 26.27
CA GLU A 407 -14.62 9.67 26.67
C GLU A 407 -14.57 10.47 27.97
N ARG A 408 -15.59 11.29 28.23
CA ARG A 408 -15.72 12.06 29.46
C ARG A 408 -17.18 12.13 29.88
N ALA A 409 -17.46 11.90 31.17
CA ALA A 409 -18.78 12.06 31.75
C ALA A 409 -18.66 12.66 33.15
N VAL A 410 -19.34 13.78 33.37
CA VAL A 410 -19.45 14.43 34.68
C VAL A 410 -20.65 13.85 35.46
N PRO A 411 -20.66 13.83 36.82
CA PRO A 411 -21.84 13.44 37.60
C PRO A 411 -23.02 14.42 37.50
N VAL A 412 -24.24 13.95 37.79
CA VAL A 412 -25.45 14.80 37.81
C VAL A 412 -25.28 15.85 38.90
N GLY A 413 -25.64 17.10 38.64
CA GLY A 413 -25.61 18.20 39.61
C GLY A 413 -24.22 18.66 40.03
N ALA A 414 -23.15 18.09 39.46
CA ALA A 414 -21.78 18.47 39.77
C ALA A 414 -21.38 19.81 39.13
N GLU A 415 -21.99 20.16 37.99
CA GLU A 415 -21.84 21.46 37.34
C GLU A 415 -23.20 22.15 37.18
N PRO A 416 -23.29 23.48 37.33
CA PRO A 416 -24.52 24.20 37.05
C PRO A 416 -24.96 24.06 35.59
N VAL A 417 -26.25 23.82 35.37
CA VAL A 417 -26.89 23.82 34.05
C VAL A 417 -26.69 25.19 33.38
N LYS A 418 -26.28 25.20 32.11
CA LYS A 418 -26.07 26.45 31.35
C LYS A 418 -27.41 27.10 31.05
N VAL A 419 -27.53 28.39 31.34
CA VAL A 419 -28.71 29.19 31.03
C VAL A 419 -28.54 29.83 29.65
N VAL A 420 -29.54 29.65 28.79
CA VAL A 420 -29.59 30.26 27.45
C VAL A 420 -30.76 31.23 27.43
N GLY A 421 -30.45 32.52 27.20
CA GLY A 421 -31.47 33.57 27.11
C GLY A 421 -32.42 33.33 25.93
N ALA A 422 -33.70 33.68 26.11
CA ALA A 422 -34.76 33.44 25.13
C ALA A 422 -34.45 34.04 23.74
N GLU A 423 -33.75 35.18 23.67
CA GLU A 423 -33.34 35.83 22.42
C GLU A 423 -32.19 35.13 21.67
N ASN A 424 -31.31 34.41 22.39
CA ASN A 424 -30.25 33.62 21.76
C ASN A 424 -30.78 32.32 21.14
N SER A 425 -31.93 31.84 21.62
CA SER A 425 -32.60 30.67 21.05
C SER A 425 -33.14 30.94 19.64
N SER A 426 -33.56 32.17 19.31
CA SER A 426 -34.05 32.54 17.98
C SER A 426 -32.92 32.93 17.01
N ARG A 427 -31.83 33.56 17.50
CA ARG A 427 -30.68 33.95 16.65
C ARG A 427 -29.81 32.79 16.19
N GLN A 428 -29.66 31.73 16.99
CA GLN A 428 -28.99 30.49 16.54
C GLN A 428 -29.91 29.58 15.70
N SER A 429 -31.19 29.97 15.54
CA SER A 429 -32.21 29.25 14.78
C SER A 429 -32.54 29.87 13.42
N ALA A 430 -31.86 30.94 13.02
CA ALA A 430 -32.08 31.60 11.73
C ALA A 430 -30.74 31.70 10.96
N PRO A 431 -30.68 31.31 9.67
CA PRO A 431 -29.52 31.61 8.86
C PRO A 431 -29.43 33.14 8.72
N GLU A 432 -28.35 33.75 9.20
CA GLU A 432 -28.03 35.14 8.92
C GLU A 432 -27.78 35.29 7.41
N ILE A 433 -28.79 35.70 6.65
CA ILE A 433 -28.61 36.19 5.29
C ILE A 433 -27.86 37.52 5.40
N ARG A 434 -26.52 37.47 5.38
CA ARG A 434 -25.69 38.66 5.22
C ARG A 434 -25.87 39.21 3.82
N GLN A 435 -26.81 40.13 3.64
CA GLN A 435 -26.83 41.02 2.49
C GLN A 435 -25.56 41.88 2.53
N SER A 436 -24.60 41.55 1.67
CA SER A 436 -23.39 42.34 1.49
C SER A 436 -23.75 43.66 0.83
N ASN A 437 -23.92 44.71 1.63
CA ASN A 437 -24.02 46.08 1.15
C ASN A 437 -22.66 46.53 0.62
N ARG A 438 -22.34 46.15 -0.62
CA ARG A 438 -21.17 46.63 -1.35
C ARG A 438 -21.46 48.06 -1.82
N LYS A 439 -21.10 49.04 -0.99
CA LYS A 439 -21.05 50.46 -1.39
C LYS A 439 -20.10 50.59 -2.58
N VAL A 440 -20.66 50.79 -3.77
CA VAL A 440 -19.95 51.23 -4.97
C VAL A 440 -19.49 52.66 -4.73
N ARG A 441 -18.18 52.90 -4.67
CA ARG A 441 -17.60 54.24 -4.79
C ARG A 441 -17.57 54.62 -6.28
N PRO A 442 -18.06 55.80 -6.68
CA PRO A 442 -17.87 56.29 -8.04
C PRO A 442 -16.42 56.78 -8.21
N ILE A 443 -15.80 56.37 -9.31
CA ILE A 443 -14.52 56.89 -9.77
C ILE A 443 -14.81 58.24 -10.44
N ARG A 444 -14.10 59.29 -10.02
CA ARG A 444 -13.91 60.52 -10.78
C ARG A 444 -12.48 60.54 -11.30
#